data_AF-A0A534IBW7-F1
#
_entry.id   AF-A0A534IBW7-F1
#
_cell.length_a   1.000
_cell.length_b   1.000
_cell.length_c   1.000
_cell.angle_alpha   90.00
_cell.angle_beta   90.00
_cell.angle_gamma   90.00
#
_symmetry.space_group_name_H-M   'P 1'
#
loop_
_entity.id
_entity.type
_entity.pdbx_description
1 polymer ?
#
loop_
_entity_poly.entity_id
_entity_poly.type
_entity_poly.pdbx_seq_one_letter_code
_entity_poly.pdbx_strand_id
1 'polypeptide(L)'
;MPEDAAPIVLTKGSRYRITSIETRDKPMVSHGIFRGLGTIGTDDAISIELDASHQELAGKMRLIPTHMVVSVDIVEQIEEKKEKAKEPKAMYG
;
A
#
# COMPACT_ATOMS: atom_id res chain seq x y z
N MET A 1 -12.07 -20.76 2.51
CA MET A 1 -10.94 -20.10 1.83
C MET A 1 -10.02 -21.23 1.38
N PRO A 2 -9.67 -21.37 0.09
CA PRO A 2 -8.77 -22.45 -0.33
C PRO A 2 -7.38 -22.20 0.30
N GLU A 3 -6.80 -23.24 0.90
CA GLU A 3 -5.62 -23.17 1.78
C GLU A 3 -4.29 -22.94 1.06
N ASP A 4 -4.26 -22.83 -0.27
CA ASP A 4 -3.03 -22.76 -1.08
C ASP A 4 -2.78 -21.39 -1.77
N ALA A 5 -3.59 -20.37 -1.50
CA ALA A 5 -3.36 -19.04 -2.07
C ALA A 5 -2.27 -18.30 -1.26
N ALA A 6 -1.19 -17.89 -1.93
CA ALA A 6 -0.17 -17.03 -1.33
C ALA A 6 -0.83 -15.80 -0.67
N PRO A 7 -0.32 -15.31 0.48
CA PRO A 7 -0.90 -14.18 1.15
C PRO A 7 -0.93 -12.96 0.22
N ILE A 8 -2.09 -12.32 0.12
CA ILE A 8 -2.26 -11.07 -0.62
C ILE A 8 -1.59 -9.96 0.18
N VAL A 9 -0.56 -9.36 -0.40
CA VAL A 9 0.23 -8.28 0.22
C VAL A 9 0.15 -7.01 -0.62
N LEU A 10 0.39 -5.85 0.02
CA LEU A 10 0.57 -4.60 -0.70
C LEU A 10 1.92 -4.62 -1.42
N THR A 11 1.90 -4.56 -2.75
CA THR A 11 3.08 -4.67 -3.60
C THR A 11 3.42 -3.29 -4.16
N LYS A 12 4.64 -2.82 -3.91
CA LYS A 12 5.10 -1.50 -4.41
C LYS A 12 4.97 -1.44 -5.93
N GLY A 13 4.47 -0.31 -6.44
CA GLY A 13 4.18 -0.11 -7.85
C GLY A 13 2.77 -0.55 -8.28
N SER A 14 2.08 -1.38 -7.50
CA SER A 14 0.70 -1.77 -7.78
C SER A 14 -0.28 -0.62 -7.56
N ARG A 15 -1.41 -0.65 -8.28
CA ARG A 15 -2.46 0.37 -8.18
C ARG A 15 -3.53 -0.06 -7.20
N TYR A 16 -3.87 0.84 -6.29
CA TYR A 16 -4.87 0.62 -5.26
C TYR A 16 -5.88 1.76 -5.18
N ARG A 17 -7.06 1.42 -4.69
CA ARG A 17 -8.07 2.37 -4.24
C ARG A 17 -8.25 2.18 -2.75
N ILE A 18 -7.90 3.20 -1.97
CA ILE A 18 -7.95 3.19 -0.51
C ILE A 18 -9.11 4.09 -0.08
N THR A 19 -10.01 3.55 0.74
CA THR A 19 -11.05 4.32 1.42
C THR A 19 -10.61 4.54 2.87
N SER A 20 -10.51 5.79 3.30
CA SER A 20 -10.13 6.18 4.66
C SER A 20 -11.16 7.12 5.28
N ILE A 21 -11.13 7.26 6.60
CA ILE A 21 -12.01 8.18 7.33
C ILE A 21 -11.43 9.61 7.21
N GLU A 22 -12.19 10.56 6.67
CA GLU A 22 -11.88 12.00 6.74
C GLU A 22 -12.67 12.65 7.88
N THR A 23 -13.98 12.42 7.88
CA THR A 23 -14.89 12.67 9.00
C THR A 23 -15.82 11.48 9.19
N ARG A 24 -16.60 11.44 10.28
CA ARG A 24 -17.51 10.32 10.58
C ARG A 24 -18.48 10.02 9.41
N ASP A 25 -18.90 11.05 8.67
CA ASP A 25 -19.92 10.94 7.62
C ASP A 25 -19.35 11.06 6.20
N LYS A 26 -18.04 11.28 6.06
CA LYS A 26 -17.40 11.49 4.76
C LYS A 26 -16.11 10.66 4.65
N PRO A 27 -16.13 9.57 3.87
CA PRO A 27 -14.91 8.84 3.55
C PRO A 27 -14.08 9.62 2.51
N MET A 28 -12.77 9.59 2.65
CA MET A 28 -11.82 10.02 1.63
C MET A 28 -11.41 8.82 0.80
N VAL A 29 -11.51 8.94 -0.52
CA VAL A 29 -11.01 7.94 -1.46
C VAL A 29 -9.67 8.42 -2.01
N SER A 30 -8.65 7.58 -1.93
CA SER A 30 -7.33 7.82 -2.52
C SER A 30 -7.06 6.75 -3.57
N HIS A 31 -6.70 7.16 -4.79
CA HIS A 31 -6.42 6.25 -5.90
C HIS A 31 -5.05 6.57 -6.47
N GLY A 32 -4.24 5.53 -6.69
CA GLY A 32 -2.95 5.67 -7.32
C GLY A 32 -1.99 4.53 -6.97
N ILE A 33 -0.69 4.83 -6.98
CA ILE A 33 0.38 3.82 -6.91
C ILE A 33 0.88 3.68 -5.48
N PHE A 34 0.88 2.46 -4.94
CA PHE A 34 1.48 2.19 -3.64
C PHE A 34 3.01 2.31 -3.72
N ARG A 35 3.58 3.21 -2.92
CA ARG A 35 5.04 3.45 -2.86
C ARG A 35 5.69 2.80 -1.65
N GLY A 36 4.92 2.37 -0.66
CA GLY A 36 5.39 1.64 0.51
C GLY A 36 4.65 1.99 1.79
N LEU A 37 5.11 1.41 2.88
CA LEU A 37 4.74 1.84 4.23
C LEU A 37 5.66 2.99 4.66
N GLY A 38 5.10 3.91 5.43
CA GLY A 38 5.80 5.03 6.06
C GLY A 38 5.25 5.27 7.46
N THR A 39 5.63 6.38 8.08
CA THR A 39 5.19 6.74 9.44
C THR A 39 4.77 8.21 9.50
N ILE A 40 3.80 8.49 10.38
CA ILE A 40 3.39 9.84 10.78
C ILE A 40 3.57 9.91 12.30
N GLY A 41 4.71 10.44 12.74
CA GLY A 41 5.08 10.38 14.15
C GLY A 41 5.25 8.93 14.62
N THR A 42 4.38 8.48 15.53
CA THR A 42 4.35 7.10 16.04
C THR A 42 3.41 6.17 15.27
N ASP A 43 2.58 6.71 14.38
CA ASP A 43 1.60 5.92 13.64
C ASP A 43 2.17 5.41 12.32
N ASP A 44 1.88 4.16 12.00
CA ASP A 44 2.15 3.61 10.66
C ASP A 44 1.21 4.21 9.62
N ALA A 45 1.71 4.37 8.39
CA ALA A 45 0.95 4.94 7.29
C ALA A 45 1.19 4.21 5.98
N ILE A 46 0.15 4.14 5.15
CA ILE A 46 0.23 3.72 3.76
C ILE A 46 0.65 4.93 2.92
N SER A 47 1.71 4.79 2.14
CA SER A 47 2.18 5.81 1.20
C SER A 47 1.67 5.53 -0.20
N ILE A 48 0.80 6.40 -0.72
CA ILE A 48 0.25 6.30 -2.08
C ILE A 48 0.57 7.57 -2.87
N GLU A 49 1.06 7.42 -4.10
CA GLU A 49 1.17 8.51 -5.06
C GLU A 49 -0.16 8.66 -5.76
N LEU A 50 -0.79 9.82 -5.64
CA LEU A 50 -2.12 10.08 -6.18
C LEU A 50 -2.09 10.16 -7.71
N ASP A 51 -3.05 9.53 -8.37
CA ASP A 51 -3.18 9.61 -9.82
C ASP A 51 -3.95 10.88 -10.27
N ALA A 52 -4.18 10.98 -11.59
CA ALA A 52 -4.85 12.11 -12.21
C ALA A 52 -6.30 12.35 -11.71
N SER A 53 -6.95 11.37 -11.05
CA SER A 53 -8.30 11.56 -10.49
C SER A 53 -8.33 12.56 -9.33
N HIS A 54 -7.17 12.92 -8.76
CA HIS A 54 -7.02 13.84 -7.63
C HIS A 54 -6.72 15.30 -8.02
N GLN A 55 -6.86 15.66 -9.29
CA GLN A 55 -6.73 17.04 -9.80
C GLN A 55 -5.39 17.69 -9.38
N GLU A 56 -5.42 18.78 -8.61
CA GLU A 56 -4.23 19.53 -8.15
C GLU A 56 -3.30 18.69 -7.26
N LEU A 57 -3.81 17.60 -6.68
CA LEU A 57 -3.04 16.68 -5.86
C LEU A 57 -2.46 15.51 -6.66
N ALA A 58 -2.70 15.43 -7.97
CA ALA A 58 -2.11 14.42 -8.83
C ALA A 58 -0.56 14.46 -8.75
N GLY A 59 0.06 13.29 -8.67
CA GLY A 59 1.50 13.12 -8.47
C GLY A 59 2.00 13.44 -7.07
N LYS A 60 1.15 13.89 -6.14
CA LYS A 60 1.53 14.11 -4.75
C LYS A 60 1.53 12.78 -3.99
N MET A 61 2.47 12.67 -3.04
CA MET A 61 2.45 11.61 -2.05
C MET A 61 1.43 11.91 -0.97
N ARG A 62 0.54 10.96 -0.71
CA ARG A 62 -0.37 10.97 0.44
C ARG A 62 0.03 9.88 1.42
N LEU A 63 0.19 10.28 2.68
CA LEU A 63 0.32 9.36 3.80
C LEU A 63 -1.06 9.18 4.44
N ILE A 64 -1.52 7.94 4.54
CA ILE A 64 -2.80 7.59 5.15
C ILE A 64 -2.48 6.74 6.39
N PRO A 65 -2.73 7.22 7.62
CA PRO A 65 -2.54 6.40 8.81
C PRO A 65 -3.31 5.09 8.68
N THR A 66 -2.67 3.97 8.99
CA THR A 66 -3.27 2.63 8.83
C THR A 66 -4.53 2.47 9.66
N HIS A 67 -4.58 3.06 10.86
CA HIS A 67 -5.75 3.05 11.73
C HIS A 67 -6.96 3.82 11.18
N MET A 68 -6.78 4.63 10.11
CA MET A 68 -7.85 5.38 9.45
C MET A 68 -8.39 4.68 8.19
N VAL A 69 -7.80 3.55 7.79
CA VAL A 69 -8.18 2.82 6.58
C VAL A 69 -9.43 1.99 6.84
N VAL A 70 -10.43 2.15 5.98
CA VAL A 70 -11.68 1.38 5.99
C VAL A 70 -11.58 0.20 5.03
N SER A 71 -11.05 0.42 3.83
CA SER A 71 -10.84 -0.63 2.84
C SER A 71 -9.68 -0.32 1.90
N VAL A 72 -9.08 -1.37 1.35
CA VAL A 72 -8.08 -1.30 0.29
C VAL A 72 -8.49 -2.25 -0.82
N ASP A 73 -8.84 -1.70 -1.98
CA ASP A 73 -9.19 -2.46 -3.17
C ASP A 73 -7.96 -2.54 -4.09
N ILE A 74 -7.66 -3.74 -4.58
CA ILE A 74 -6.59 -3.97 -5.55
C ILE A 74 -7.15 -3.68 -6.93
N VAL A 75 -6.62 -2.65 -7.59
CA VAL A 75 -7.05 -2.27 -8.95
C VAL A 75 -6.17 -2.97 -9.99
N GLU A 76 -4.86 -2.99 -9.75
CA GLU A 76 -3.91 -3.72 -10.57
C GLU A 76 -2.76 -4.16 -9.69
N GLN A 77 -2.46 -5.46 -9.70
CA GLN A 77 -1.32 -6.01 -8.98
C GLN A 77 -0.18 -6.27 -9.96
N ILE A 78 0.98 -5.68 -9.69
CA ILE A 78 2.22 -6.05 -10.37
C ILE A 78 2.68 -7.38 -9.78
N GLU A 79 3.08 -8.32 -10.64
CA GLU A 79 3.73 -9.54 -10.20
C GLU A 79 5.03 -9.20 -9.47
N GLU A 80 5.02 -9.43 -8.15
CA GLU A 80 6.23 -9.31 -7.35
C GLU A 80 7.18 -10.43 -7.80
N LYS A 81 8.21 -10.10 -8.57
CA LYS A 81 9.34 -11.01 -8.78
C LYS A 81 9.89 -11.34 -7.40
N LYS A 82 9.56 -12.52 -6.87
CA LYS A 82 10.18 -13.09 -5.68
C LYS A 82 11.68 -13.12 -5.91
N GLU A 83 12.40 -12.08 -5.49
CA GLU A 83 13.83 -12.20 -5.27
C GLU A 83 13.98 -13.28 -4.20
N LYS A 84 14.49 -14.45 -4.63
CA LYS A 84 14.89 -15.51 -3.71
C LYS A 84 15.72 -14.85 -2.63
N ALA A 85 15.23 -14.88 -1.40
CA ALA A 85 16.02 -14.54 -0.23
C ALA A 85 17.34 -15.28 -0.36
N LYS A 86 18.45 -14.53 -0.52
CA LYS A 86 19.78 -15.11 -0.46
C LYS A 86 19.90 -15.69 0.94
N GLU A 87 19.93 -17.02 1.02
CA GLU A 87 20.25 -17.73 2.26
C GLU A 87 21.54 -17.10 2.83
N PRO A 88 21.56 -16.74 4.12
CA PRO A 88 22.81 -16.37 4.76
C PRO A 88 23.74 -17.57 4.63
N LYS A 89 24.82 -17.43 3.84
CA LYS A 89 25.91 -18.40 3.83
C LYS A 89 26.36 -18.57 5.27
N ALA A 90 26.15 -19.77 5.81
CA ALA A 90 26.77 -20.18 7.05
C ALA A 90 28.28 -19.94 6.95
N MET A 91 28.82 -19.04 7.77
CA MET A 91 30.24 -19.08 8.09
C MET A 91 30.43 -20.27 9.04
N TYR A 92 31.05 -21.32 8.54
CA TYR A 92 31.81 -22.27 9.34
C TYR A 92 33.28 -22.06 9.02
N GLY A 93 34.11 -21.87 10.05
CA GLY A 93 35.58 -21.84 9.96
C GLY A 93 36.18 -20.53 10.44
#